data_AF-A0A7D9I826-F1
#
_entry.id   AF-A0A7D9I826-F1
#
_cell.length_a   1.000
_cell.length_b   1.000
_cell.length_c   1.000
_cell.angle_alpha   90.00
_cell.angle_beta   90.00
_cell.angle_gamma   90.00
#
_symmetry.space_group_name_H-M   'P 1'
#
loop_
_entity.id
_entity.type
_entity.pdbx_description
1 polymer ?
#
loop_
_entity_poly.entity_id
_entity_poly.type
_entity_poly.pdbx_seq_one_letter_code
_entity_poly.pdbx_strand_id
1 'polypeptide(L)'
;MANLNTLKPSKVDLIHVFVTGGGGAGKSHLIKAIYHTVTKTFRHAPMNPELPSVLLMAPIGVAAININRTTVNTALAIPRECGNNVPAMSDQRRTQIRLSLAELKLIIIDEISMVSNMGLLHIHQRLKEIFVTPNSELFAGIS
;
A
#
# COMPACT_ATOMS: atom_id res chain seq x y z
N MET A 1 -36.21 19.86 -15.06
CA MET A 1 -34.75 19.84 -14.86
C MET A 1 -34.49 19.52 -13.40
N ALA A 2 -34.11 18.27 -13.09
CA ALA A 2 -33.89 17.83 -11.71
C ALA A 2 -32.47 18.20 -11.27
N ASN A 3 -32.37 18.88 -10.12
CA ASN A 3 -31.11 19.24 -9.46
C ASN A 3 -30.38 17.94 -9.05
N LEU A 4 -29.26 17.64 -9.70
CA LEU A 4 -28.32 16.64 -9.20
C LEU A 4 -27.65 17.24 -7.97
N ASN A 5 -28.12 16.85 -6.79
CA ASN A 5 -27.41 17.07 -5.53
C ASN A 5 -26.08 16.33 -5.58
N THR A 6 -25.03 17.01 -6.03
CA THR A 6 -23.66 16.52 -5.95
C THR A 6 -23.32 16.33 -4.48
N LEU A 7 -23.33 15.08 -4.00
CA LEU A 7 -22.81 14.72 -2.69
C LEU A 7 -21.39 15.27 -2.61
N LYS A 8 -21.15 16.21 -1.69
CA LYS A 8 -19.79 16.69 -1.44
C LYS A 8 -18.92 15.47 -1.13
N PRO A 9 -17.72 15.34 -1.70
CA PRO A 9 -16.83 14.22 -1.38
C PRO A 9 -16.59 14.23 0.13
N SER A 10 -17.11 13.22 0.81
CA SER A 10 -16.89 13.02 2.24
C SER A 10 -15.42 12.68 2.42
N LYS A 11 -14.73 13.39 3.33
CA LYS A 11 -13.38 13.04 3.75
C LYS A 11 -13.43 11.63 4.35
N VAL A 12 -12.77 10.68 3.70
CA VAL A 12 -12.64 9.31 4.21
C VAL A 12 -11.43 9.32 5.16
N ASP A 13 -11.64 8.91 6.40
CA ASP A 13 -10.57 8.78 7.36
C ASP A 13 -9.67 7.58 6.99
N LEU A 14 -8.37 7.72 7.25
CA LEU A 14 -7.40 6.67 6.97
C LEU A 14 -7.63 5.47 7.88
N ILE A 15 -7.48 4.27 7.30
CA ILE A 15 -7.70 3.02 8.01
C ILE A 15 -6.36 2.36 8.29
N HIS A 16 -5.93 2.33 9.56
CA HIS A 16 -4.77 1.55 10.00
C HIS A 16 -5.24 0.38 10.85
N VAL A 17 -5.27 -0.82 10.26
CA VAL A 17 -5.82 -2.02 10.91
C VAL A 17 -4.75 -3.10 11.02
N PHE A 18 -4.64 -3.67 12.22
CA PHE A 18 -3.83 -4.85 12.49
C PHE A 18 -4.74 -6.08 12.61
N VAL A 19 -4.56 -7.05 11.71
CA VAL A 19 -5.30 -8.32 11.71
C VAL A 19 -4.40 -9.43 12.22
N THR A 20 -4.80 -10.10 13.30
CA THR A 20 -4.09 -11.24 13.89
C THR A 20 -5.02 -12.43 14.13
N GLY A 21 -4.44 -13.61 14.34
CA GLY A 21 -5.16 -14.86 14.57
C GLY A 21 -4.27 -16.08 14.33
N GLY A 22 -4.65 -17.23 14.89
CA GLY A 22 -3.93 -18.49 14.72
C GLY A 22 -3.87 -18.99 13.26
N GLY A 23 -3.10 -20.05 13.03
CA GLY A 23 -3.12 -20.77 11.76
C GLY A 23 -4.54 -21.27 11.45
N GLY A 24 -4.98 -21.15 10.19
CA GLY A 24 -6.32 -21.58 9.80
C GLY A 24 -7.47 -20.63 10.17
N ALA A 25 -7.23 -19.52 10.86
CA ALA A 25 -8.26 -18.55 11.25
C ALA A 25 -8.90 -17.75 10.09
N GLY A 26 -8.56 -18.05 8.83
CA GLY A 26 -9.13 -17.37 7.67
C GLY A 26 -8.57 -15.97 7.35
N LYS A 27 -7.44 -15.56 7.96
CA LYS A 27 -6.81 -14.25 7.72
C LYS A 27 -6.58 -13.95 6.23
N SER A 28 -6.02 -14.91 5.50
CA SER A 28 -5.78 -14.77 4.06
C SER A 28 -7.08 -14.66 3.26
N HIS A 29 -8.17 -15.29 3.73
CA HIS A 29 -9.50 -15.13 3.11
C HIS A 29 -10.03 -13.71 3.34
N LEU A 30 -9.91 -13.18 4.55
CA LEU A 30 -10.27 -11.80 4.87
C LEU A 30 -9.47 -10.79 4.03
N ILE A 31 -8.15 -10.96 3.91
CA ILE A 31 -7.29 -10.11 3.07
C ILE A 31 -7.78 -10.12 1.60
N LYS A 32 -8.10 -11.30 1.05
CA LYS A 32 -8.65 -11.41 -0.31
C LYS A 32 -9.99 -10.69 -0.46
N ALA A 33 -10.88 -10.82 0.53
CA ALA A 33 -12.16 -10.13 0.52
C ALA A 33 -11.98 -8.60 0.54
N ILE A 34 -11.09 -8.08 1.40
CA ILE A 34 -10.75 -6.65 1.46
C ILE A 34 -10.17 -6.19 0.12
N TYR A 35 -9.16 -6.90 -0.40
CA TYR A 35 -8.53 -6.61 -1.69
C TYR A 35 -9.57 -6.47 -2.80
N HIS A 36 -10.43 -7.49 -2.97
CA HIS A 36 -11.46 -7.46 -4.01
C HIS A 36 -12.52 -6.38 -3.79
N THR A 37 -12.89 -6.11 -2.54
CA THR A 37 -13.86 -5.05 -2.21
C THR A 37 -13.30 -3.69 -2.59
N VAL A 38 -12.09 -3.35 -2.14
CA VAL A 38 -11.45 -2.06 -2.45
C VAL A 38 -11.20 -1.92 -3.95
N THR A 39 -10.69 -2.96 -4.61
CA THR A 39 -10.49 -2.94 -6.07
C THR A 39 -11.80 -2.71 -6.83
N LYS A 40 -12.91 -3.30 -6.40
CA LYS A 40 -14.22 -3.08 -7.05
C LYS A 40 -14.77 -1.67 -6.76
N THR A 41 -14.69 -1.21 -5.51
CA THR A 41 -15.23 0.09 -5.10
C THR A 41 -14.55 1.25 -5.83
N PHE A 42 -13.23 1.17 -6.03
CA PHE A 42 -12.45 2.24 -6.66
C PHE A 42 -12.24 2.05 -8.18
N ARG A 43 -12.94 1.12 -8.83
CA ARG A 43 -12.83 0.86 -10.28
C ARG A 43 -13.69 1.79 -11.15
N HIS A 44 -14.35 2.78 -10.57
CA HIS A 44 -15.24 3.68 -11.30
C HIS A 44 -14.52 4.95 -11.77
N ALA A 45 -15.00 5.54 -12.86
CA ALA A 45 -14.47 6.79 -13.40
C ALA A 45 -14.48 7.90 -12.31
N PRO A 46 -13.46 8.77 -12.24
CA PRO A 46 -12.40 9.01 -13.24
C PRO A 46 -11.13 8.16 -13.09
N MET A 47 -11.13 7.12 -12.26
CA MET A 47 -9.93 6.32 -11.94
C MET A 47 -9.39 5.55 -13.15
N ASN A 48 -8.06 5.44 -13.29
CA ASN A 48 -7.44 4.57 -14.28
C ASN A 48 -7.52 3.08 -13.85
N PRO A 49 -8.28 2.22 -14.57
CA PRO A 49 -8.47 0.82 -14.19
C PRO A 49 -7.22 -0.05 -14.32
N GLU A 50 -6.21 0.39 -15.08
CA GLU A 50 -4.94 -0.32 -15.29
C GLU A 50 -3.97 -0.13 -14.11
N LEU A 51 -4.21 0.87 -13.26
CA LEU A 51 -3.36 1.16 -12.11
C LEU A 51 -3.94 0.52 -10.84
N PRO A 52 -3.07 0.01 -9.94
CA PRO A 52 -3.52 -0.70 -8.75
C PRO A 52 -4.08 0.28 -7.71
N SER A 53 -5.31 0.02 -7.26
CA SER A 53 -5.88 0.69 -6.07
C SER A 53 -5.46 0.06 -4.75
N VAL A 54 -4.96 -1.19 -4.79
CA VAL A 54 -4.46 -1.93 -3.62
C VAL A 54 -3.08 -2.50 -3.90
N LEU A 55 -2.12 -2.20 -3.03
CA LEU A 55 -0.78 -2.77 -3.04
C LEU A 55 -0.66 -3.83 -1.94
N LEU A 56 -0.75 -5.10 -2.34
CA LEU A 56 -0.57 -6.25 -1.46
C LEU A 56 0.87 -6.75 -1.54
N MET A 57 1.56 -6.86 -0.40
CA MET A 57 2.97 -7.23 -0.28
C MET A 57 3.19 -8.22 0.87
N ALA A 58 4.34 -8.89 0.86
CA ALA A 58 4.82 -9.67 2.00
C ALA A 58 6.33 -9.43 2.25
N PRO A 59 6.87 -9.71 3.45
CA PRO A 59 8.26 -9.40 3.79
C PRO A 59 9.27 -10.32 3.09
N ILE A 60 8.91 -11.60 2.90
CA ILE A 60 9.78 -12.63 2.31
C ILE A 60 9.23 -13.15 0.98
N GLY A 61 10.13 -13.62 0.11
CA GLY A 61 9.78 -14.11 -1.22
C GLY A 61 8.78 -15.27 -1.21
N VAL A 62 8.93 -16.23 -0.29
CA VAL A 62 8.01 -17.38 -0.19
C VAL A 62 6.58 -16.93 0.14
N ALA A 63 6.42 -16.01 1.11
CA ALA A 63 5.10 -15.47 1.45
C ALA A 63 4.51 -14.64 0.31
N ALA A 64 5.33 -13.84 -0.39
CA ALA A 64 4.90 -13.06 -1.54
C ALA A 64 4.40 -13.96 -2.70
N ILE A 65 5.09 -15.07 -2.96
CA ILE A 65 4.67 -16.08 -3.95
C ILE A 65 3.33 -16.69 -3.54
N ASN A 66 3.14 -17.04 -2.26
CA ASN A 66 1.89 -17.65 -1.77
C ASN A 66 0.66 -16.78 -1.99
N ILE A 67 0.82 -15.45 -2.02
CA ILE A 67 -0.26 -14.50 -2.31
C ILE A 67 -0.27 -14.02 -3.77
N ASN A 68 0.59 -14.57 -4.64
CA ASN A 68 0.82 -14.13 -6.01
C ASN A 68 1.11 -12.63 -6.12
N ARG A 69 1.97 -12.10 -5.24
CA ARG A 69 2.37 -10.69 -5.22
C ARG A 69 3.88 -10.57 -5.07
N THR A 70 4.32 -9.36 -4.74
CA THR A 70 5.71 -8.96 -4.66
C THR A 70 6.14 -8.79 -3.20
N THR A 71 7.45 -8.76 -2.98
CA THR A 71 7.99 -8.45 -1.66
C THR A 71 7.91 -6.96 -1.38
N VAL A 72 7.86 -6.58 -0.10
CA VAL A 72 7.95 -5.18 0.35
C VAL A 72 9.15 -4.47 -0.29
N ASN A 73 10.32 -5.11 -0.28
CA ASN A 73 11.55 -4.53 -0.81
C ASN A 73 11.49 -4.29 -2.32
N THR A 74 10.93 -5.24 -3.06
CA THR A 74 10.77 -5.11 -4.50
C THR A 74 9.75 -4.02 -4.85
N ALA A 75 8.60 -3.99 -4.18
CA ALA A 75 7.52 -3.05 -4.47
C ALA A 75 7.90 -1.59 -4.22
N LEU A 76 8.59 -1.33 -3.11
CA LEU A 76 8.98 0.01 -2.67
C LEU A 76 10.43 0.36 -3.00
N ALA A 77 11.11 -0.51 -3.77
CA ALA A 77 12.52 -0.37 -4.12
C ALA A 77 13.42 -0.10 -2.89
N ILE A 78 13.19 -0.85 -1.81
CA ILE A 78 14.03 -0.84 -0.61
C ILE A 78 15.23 -1.77 -0.86
N PRO A 79 16.48 -1.28 -0.77
CA PRO A 79 17.66 -2.11 -0.84
C PRO A 79 17.71 -3.13 0.31
N ARG A 80 18.27 -4.32 0.06
CA ARG A 80 18.36 -5.38 1.07
C ARG A 80 19.17 -4.97 2.30
N GLU A 81 20.20 -4.18 2.10
CA GLU A 81 21.05 -3.65 3.16
C GLU A 81 20.77 -2.17 3.31
N CYS A 82 19.93 -1.84 4.29
CA CYS A 82 19.72 -0.48 4.74
C CYS A 82 20.11 -0.42 6.22
N GLY A 83 20.90 0.59 6.58
CA GLY A 83 21.11 0.95 7.97
C GLY A 83 19.84 1.60 8.55
N ASN A 84 20.01 2.66 9.34
CA ASN A 84 18.86 3.32 9.95
C ASN A 84 17.95 4.04 8.96
N ASN A 85 18.51 4.52 7.84
CA ASN A 85 17.78 5.25 6.82
C ASN A 85 17.90 4.54 5.46
N VAL A 86 16.80 4.59 4.70
CA VAL A 86 16.80 4.09 3.33
C VAL A 86 17.53 5.09 2.42
N PRO A 87 18.49 4.67 1.58
CA PRO A 87 19.21 5.58 0.71
C PRO A 87 18.28 6.17 -0.36
N ALA A 88 18.47 7.45 -0.67
CA ALA A 88 17.65 8.17 -1.64
C ALA A 88 17.63 7.48 -3.01
N MET A 89 16.47 7.53 -3.66
CA MET A 89 16.21 7.01 -4.99
C MET A 89 16.45 8.11 -6.03
N SER A 90 16.85 7.72 -7.25
CA SER A 90 16.90 8.67 -8.37
C SER A 90 15.51 9.21 -8.71
N ASP A 91 15.47 10.48 -9.14
CA ASP A 91 14.22 11.16 -9.52
C ASP A 91 13.41 10.41 -10.58
N GLN A 92 14.12 9.81 -11.54
CA GLN A 92 13.53 9.00 -12.59
C GLN A 92 12.80 7.78 -12.02
N ARG A 93 13.47 7.00 -11.16
CA ARG A 93 12.88 5.78 -10.58
C ARG A 93 11.75 6.11 -9.61
N ARG A 94 11.90 7.18 -8.82
CA ARG A 94 10.86 7.71 -7.94
C ARG A 94 9.60 8.07 -8.73
N THR A 95 9.76 8.80 -9.83
CA THR A 95 8.66 9.19 -10.70
C THR A 95 7.97 7.99 -11.34
N GLN A 96 8.74 6.99 -11.80
CA GLN A 96 8.19 5.75 -12.35
C GLN A 96 7.30 5.01 -11.34
N ILE A 97 7.78 4.85 -10.09
CA ILE A 97 6.99 4.18 -9.04
C ILE A 97 5.76 5.01 -8.65
N ARG A 98 5.91 6.33 -8.54
CA ARG A 98 4.78 7.23 -8.24
C ARG A 98 3.68 7.12 -9.29
N LEU A 99 4.04 7.05 -10.57
CA LEU A 99 3.09 6.89 -11.66
C LEU A 99 2.44 5.49 -11.66
N SER A 100 3.21 4.44 -11.38
CA SER A 100 2.65 3.08 -11.30
C SER A 100 1.74 2.87 -10.09
N LEU A 101 1.83 3.71 -9.07
CA LEU A 101 1.00 3.70 -7.86
C LEU A 101 0.08 4.92 -7.75
N ALA A 102 -0.16 5.66 -8.85
CA ALA A 102 -0.92 6.92 -8.79
C ALA A 102 -2.36 6.75 -8.27
N GLU A 103 -2.92 5.56 -8.48
CA GLU A 103 -4.28 5.20 -8.06
C GLU A 103 -4.33 4.45 -6.73
N LEU A 104 -3.19 4.29 -6.04
CA LEU A 104 -3.10 3.54 -4.80
C LEU A 104 -3.95 4.18 -3.68
N LYS A 105 -4.78 3.36 -3.01
CA LYS A 105 -5.61 3.77 -1.87
C LYS A 105 -5.34 2.96 -0.61
N LEU A 106 -4.92 1.70 -0.77
CA LEU A 106 -4.72 0.77 0.34
C LEU A 106 -3.42 -0.03 0.17
N ILE A 107 -2.64 -0.13 1.24
CA ILE A 107 -1.48 -1.00 1.37
C ILE A 107 -1.85 -2.16 2.30
N ILE A 108 -1.57 -3.39 1.88
CA ILE A 108 -1.72 -4.58 2.71
C ILE A 108 -0.36 -5.26 2.80
N ILE A 109 0.09 -5.48 4.04
CA ILE A 109 1.30 -6.25 4.33
C ILE A 109 0.87 -7.56 4.97
N ASP A 110 0.90 -8.64 4.20
CA ASP A 110 0.68 -9.98 4.73
C ASP A 110 1.91 -10.45 5.53
N GLU A 111 1.71 -11.36 6.48
CA GLU A 111 2.79 -11.86 7.36
C GLU A 111 3.58 -10.73 8.07
N ILE A 112 2.86 -9.70 8.52
CA ILE A 112 3.44 -8.52 9.21
C ILE A 112 4.30 -8.89 10.43
N SER A 113 4.07 -10.04 11.05
CA SER A 113 4.91 -10.58 12.13
C SER A 113 6.36 -10.82 11.73
N MET A 114 6.66 -10.92 10.43
CA MET A 114 8.03 -11.04 9.90
C MET A 114 8.66 -9.68 9.58
N VAL A 115 7.94 -8.56 9.75
CA VAL A 115 8.47 -7.21 9.56
C VAL A 115 9.07 -6.71 10.87
N SER A 116 10.36 -6.37 10.85
CA SER A 116 11.01 -5.71 11.97
C SER A 116 10.56 -4.24 12.09
N ASN A 117 10.76 -3.63 13.26
CA ASN A 117 10.51 -2.20 13.45
C ASN A 117 11.26 -1.35 12.40
N MET A 118 12.50 -1.73 12.09
CA MET A 118 13.30 -1.07 11.05
C MET A 118 12.68 -1.25 9.66
N GLY A 119 12.17 -2.44 9.33
CA GLY A 119 11.47 -2.66 8.07
C GLY A 119 10.22 -1.79 7.93
N LEU A 120 9.46 -1.62 9.02
CA LEU A 120 8.28 -0.74 9.03
C LEU A 120 8.66 0.74 8.87
N LEU A 121 9.76 1.17 9.51
CA LEU A 121 10.34 2.50 9.31
C LEU A 121 10.79 2.71 7.86
N HIS A 122 11.45 1.73 7.25
CA HIS A 122 11.89 1.79 5.85
C HIS A 122 10.70 1.89 4.88
N ILE A 123 9.61 1.16 5.13
CA ILE A 123 8.35 1.29 4.38
C ILE A 123 7.85 2.73 4.47
N HIS A 124 7.75 3.28 5.69
CA HIS A 124 7.29 4.65 5.91
C HIS A 124 8.15 5.69 5.17
N GLN A 125 9.48 5.57 5.27
CA GLN A 125 10.43 6.46 4.59
C GLN A 125 10.27 6.40 3.07
N ARG A 126 10.15 5.20 2.50
CA ARG A 126 9.97 5.05 1.04
C ARG A 126 8.64 5.59 0.54
N LEU A 127 7.54 5.37 1.26
CA LEU A 127 6.25 5.92 0.85
C LEU A 127 6.30 7.45 0.80
N LYS A 128 6.88 8.08 1.83
CA LYS A 128 7.03 9.54 1.86
C LYS A 128 7.93 10.07 0.76
N GLU A 129 9.01 9.35 0.46
CA GLU A 129 9.89 9.70 -0.65
C GLU A 129 9.17 9.59 -2.00
N ILE A 130 8.38 8.53 -2.22
CA ILE A 130 7.65 8.29 -3.48
C ILE A 130 6.54 9.33 -3.68
N PHE A 131 5.72 9.57 -2.66
CA PHE A 131 4.54 10.43 -2.77
C PHE A 131 4.82 11.90 -2.42
N VAL A 132 6.01 12.22 -1.89
CA VAL A 132 6.45 13.58 -1.53
C VAL A 132 5.47 14.25 -0.55
N THR A 133 5.29 13.62 0.62
CA THR A 133 4.34 14.06 1.65
C THR A 133 5.06 14.64 2.88
N PRO A 134 4.38 15.52 3.65
CA PRO A 134 4.97 16.11 4.85
C PRO A 134 5.26 15.08 5.94
N ASN A 135 6.13 15.44 6.88
CA ASN A 135 6.53 14.53 7.94
C ASN A 135 5.42 14.13 8.91
N SER A 136 4.36 14.94 9.00
CA SER A 136 3.18 14.69 9.83
C SER A 136 2.30 13.56 9.32
N GLU A 137 2.42 13.17 8.03
CA GLU A 137 1.59 12.14 7.44
C GLU A 137 2.23 10.75 7.59
N LEU A 138 1.60 9.93 8.43
CA LEU A 138 1.93 8.51 8.53
C LEU A 138 1.68 7.82 7.19
N PHE A 139 2.61 6.95 6.80
CA PHE A 139 2.59 6.20 5.54
C PHE A 139 2.19 7.02 4.29
N ALA A 140 2.62 8.28 4.23
CA ALA A 140 2.29 9.20 3.15
C ALA A 140 0.79 9.44 2.91
N GLY A 141 -0.02 9.31 3.97
CA GLY A 141 -1.47 9.51 3.89
C GLY A 141 -2.19 8.39 3.12
N ILE A 142 -1.59 7.21 3.02
CA ILE A 142 -2.19 6.01 2.41
C ILE A 142 -2.69 5.10 3.52
N SER A 143 -3.86 4.48 3.33
CA SER A 143 -4.42 3.50 4.26
C SER A 143 -3.63 2.19 4.23
#